data_AF-A0A957J546-F1
#
_entry.id   AF-A0A957J546-F1
#
_cell.length_a   1.000
_cell.length_b   1.000
_cell.length_c   1.000
_cell.angle_alpha   90.00
_cell.angle_beta   90.00
_cell.angle_gamma   90.00
#
_symmetry.space_group_name_H-M   'P 1'
#
loop_
_entity.id
_entity.type
_entity.pdbx_description
1 polymer ?
#
loop_
_entity_poly.entity_id
_entity_poly.type
_entity_poly.pdbx_seq_one_letter_code
_entity_poly.pdbx_strand_id
1 'polypeptide(L)'
;MISQETVWSDIWPVVEQMIEATLAENAAKIATLVVPGEQAAEMLDLFGFTVFDILLKTVLGRGSLGLTRAIETENGRFVHIEYAWPDPTSGDNSYTAADVVSIQLAMQDDQWRIVTVNPAHIDLPLTGARARGILTTSKILAEVDNIPSEPWVLPIALYGGMLQLPLQPTAMQDEVERLLLPGLQHRTYGAVSLVQGRRLWRDFKAAAKPDLDKPAGWAAAAEFVMSEQDVRNVTQAAIAKHYQTSLTNVVPRIKQIKKVLGIKGLDERYTDLQATQIVYKDEA
;
A
#
# COMPACT_ATOMS: atom_id res chain seq x y z
N MET A 1 4.65 25.33 -9.15
CA MET A 1 5.96 25.20 -8.52
C MET A 1 5.82 25.63 -7.08
N ILE A 2 5.93 24.66 -6.18
CA ILE A 2 5.74 24.81 -4.76
C ILE A 2 6.87 25.61 -4.13
N SER A 3 6.54 26.56 -3.26
CA SER A 3 7.54 27.37 -2.58
C SER A 3 8.08 26.65 -1.34
N GLN A 4 9.31 26.96 -0.96
CA GLN A 4 9.89 26.46 0.30
C GLN A 4 9.05 26.89 1.51
N GLU A 5 8.52 28.12 1.50
CA GLU A 5 7.63 28.61 2.56
C GLU A 5 6.40 27.72 2.71
N THR A 6 5.70 27.44 1.61
CA THR A 6 4.52 26.54 1.57
C THR A 6 4.86 25.14 2.08
N VAL A 7 6.04 24.60 1.74
CA VAL A 7 6.47 23.29 2.25
C VAL A 7 6.54 23.31 3.77
N TRP A 8 7.19 24.30 4.37
CA TRP A 8 7.40 24.35 5.82
C TRP A 8 6.17 24.81 6.61
N SER A 9 5.35 25.71 6.08
CA SER A 9 4.21 26.28 6.80
C SER A 9 2.94 25.42 6.70
N ASP A 10 2.73 24.75 5.57
CA ASP A 10 1.42 24.18 5.26
C ASP A 10 1.46 22.65 5.08
N ILE A 11 2.55 22.11 4.52
CA ILE A 11 2.61 20.70 4.08
C ILE A 11 3.36 19.83 5.08
N TRP A 12 4.55 20.25 5.49
CA TRP A 12 5.36 19.55 6.47
C TRP A 12 4.60 19.34 7.81
N PRO A 13 3.83 20.31 8.33
CA PRO A 13 3.03 20.09 9.54
C PRO A 13 1.98 18.98 9.42
N VAL A 14 1.52 18.64 8.20
CA VAL A 14 0.61 17.49 8.00
C VAL A 14 1.36 16.17 8.18
N VAL A 15 2.60 16.10 7.69
CA VAL A 15 3.49 14.95 7.88
C VAL A 15 3.87 14.79 9.35
N GLU A 16 4.22 15.87 10.05
CA GLU A 16 4.50 15.83 11.48
C GLU A 16 3.29 15.34 12.29
N GLN A 17 2.11 15.92 12.05
CA GLN A 17 0.88 15.48 12.72
C GLN A 17 0.57 14.00 12.47
N MET A 18 0.92 13.47 11.30
CA MET A 18 0.75 12.06 10.98
C MET A 18 1.69 11.18 11.80
N ILE A 19 2.96 11.58 11.92
CA ILE A 19 3.97 10.89 12.73
C ILE A 19 3.56 10.93 14.21
N GLU A 20 3.21 12.11 14.73
CA GLU A 20 2.76 12.29 16.12
C GLU A 20 1.51 11.46 16.43
N ALA A 21 0.51 11.48 15.54
CA ALA A 21 -0.70 10.69 15.71
C ALA A 21 -0.42 9.18 15.68
N THR A 22 0.56 8.74 14.88
CA THR A 22 1.01 7.34 14.84
C THR A 22 1.69 6.94 16.15
N LEU A 23 2.62 7.77 16.65
CA LEU A 23 3.29 7.56 17.94
C LEU A 23 2.32 7.58 19.14
N ALA A 24 1.25 8.39 19.05
CA ALA A 24 0.19 8.45 20.04
C ALA A 24 -0.90 7.37 19.85
N GLU A 25 -0.73 6.46 18.89
CA GLU A 25 -1.68 5.40 18.54
C GLU A 25 -3.11 5.92 18.23
N ASN A 26 -3.20 7.16 17.75
CA ASN A 26 -4.45 7.88 17.58
C ASN A 26 -5.01 7.73 16.15
N ALA A 27 -5.65 6.59 15.90
CA ALA A 27 -6.28 6.29 14.61
C ALA A 27 -7.32 7.35 14.17
N ALA A 28 -8.03 7.97 15.12
CA ALA A 28 -9.03 9.00 14.81
C ALA A 28 -8.38 10.27 14.26
N LYS A 29 -7.24 10.69 14.83
CA LYS A 29 -6.46 11.82 14.30
C LYS A 29 -5.86 11.48 12.94
N ILE A 30 -5.30 10.28 12.76
CA ILE A 30 -4.80 9.81 11.46
C ILE A 30 -5.90 9.88 10.39
N ALA A 31 -7.13 9.46 10.72
CA ALA A 31 -8.26 9.51 9.80
C ALA A 31 -8.58 10.92 9.28
N THR A 32 -8.24 11.98 10.03
CA THR A 32 -8.42 13.38 9.58
C THR A 32 -7.34 13.87 8.61
N LEU A 33 -6.22 13.16 8.54
CA LEU A 33 -5.04 13.55 7.76
C LEU A 33 -4.97 12.86 6.40
N VAL A 34 -5.78 11.82 6.17
CA VAL A 34 -5.75 10.99 4.96
C VAL A 34 -6.89 11.32 4.01
N VAL A 35 -6.67 11.16 2.70
CA VAL A 35 -7.70 11.34 1.67
C VAL A 35 -8.62 10.12 1.66
N PRO A 36 -9.95 10.27 1.88
CA PRO A 36 -10.88 9.15 1.85
C PRO A 36 -10.87 8.39 0.51
N GLY A 37 -10.86 7.06 0.58
CA GLY A 37 -10.82 6.18 -0.59
C GLY A 37 -9.43 6.02 -1.23
N GLU A 38 -8.43 6.79 -0.79
CA GLU A 38 -7.04 6.63 -1.23
C GLU A 38 -6.26 5.64 -0.37
N GLN A 39 -5.08 5.22 -0.85
CA GLN A 39 -4.32 4.12 -0.27
C GLN A 39 -4.07 4.29 1.23
N ALA A 40 -3.69 5.48 1.71
CA ALA A 40 -3.43 5.70 3.12
C ALA A 40 -4.69 5.49 3.98
N ALA A 41 -5.85 6.02 3.55
CA ALA A 41 -7.12 5.80 4.24
C ALA A 41 -7.54 4.32 4.20
N GLU A 42 -7.33 3.65 3.08
CA GLU A 42 -7.64 2.23 2.95
C GLU A 42 -6.74 1.35 3.85
N MET A 43 -5.45 1.69 3.97
CA MET A 43 -4.52 1.04 4.90
C MET A 43 -4.95 1.24 6.37
N LEU A 44 -5.36 2.46 6.75
CA LEU A 44 -5.89 2.75 8.08
C LEU A 44 -7.11 1.89 8.38
N ASP A 45 -8.05 1.82 7.45
CA ASP A 45 -9.29 1.06 7.62
C ASP A 45 -9.03 -0.44 7.73
N LEU A 46 -8.06 -0.99 6.98
CA LEU A 46 -7.70 -2.40 7.05
C LEU A 46 -6.97 -2.78 8.34
N PHE A 47 -6.01 -1.96 8.79
CA PHE A 47 -5.00 -2.38 9.76
C PHE A 47 -4.92 -1.49 11.01
N GLY A 48 -5.64 -0.38 11.05
CA GLY A 48 -5.52 0.62 12.11
C GLY A 48 -4.19 1.37 12.07
N PHE A 49 -3.79 1.98 13.19
CA PHE A 49 -2.58 2.80 13.25
C PHE A 49 -1.28 1.99 13.06
N THR A 50 -1.27 0.70 13.42
CA THR A 50 -0.06 -0.16 13.40
C THR A 50 0.60 -0.23 12.02
N VAL A 51 -0.18 -0.14 10.94
CA VAL A 51 0.40 -0.10 9.60
C VAL A 51 1.29 1.13 9.42
N PHE A 52 0.90 2.28 9.95
CA PHE A 52 1.68 3.50 9.83
C PHE A 52 2.94 3.49 10.68
N ASP A 53 2.94 2.77 11.79
CA ASP A 53 4.16 2.59 12.59
C ASP A 53 5.27 1.94 11.76
N ILE A 54 4.89 0.98 10.89
CA ILE A 54 5.77 0.33 9.92
C ILE A 54 6.05 1.25 8.73
N LEU A 55 5.03 1.85 8.10
CA LEU A 55 5.20 2.63 6.86
C LEU A 55 6.03 3.90 7.07
N LEU A 56 5.79 4.61 8.18
CA LEU A 56 6.53 5.81 8.57
C LEU A 56 7.86 5.48 9.24
N LYS A 57 8.12 4.19 9.52
CA LYS A 57 9.30 3.66 10.21
C LYS A 57 9.49 4.24 11.62
N THR A 58 8.42 4.65 12.29
CA THR A 58 8.47 5.10 13.69
C THR A 58 8.88 3.97 14.65
N VAL A 59 8.68 2.72 14.25
CA VAL A 59 9.24 1.51 14.90
C VAL A 59 10.75 1.55 15.11
N LEU A 60 11.49 2.40 14.37
CA LEU A 60 12.93 2.58 14.56
C LEU A 60 13.28 3.28 15.89
N GLY A 61 12.33 3.97 16.53
CA GLY A 61 12.54 4.65 17.81
C GLY A 61 13.57 5.79 17.76
N ARG A 62 13.79 6.37 16.57
CA ARG A 62 14.77 7.45 16.37
C ARG A 62 14.17 8.80 16.76
N GLY A 63 14.97 9.62 17.44
CA GLY A 63 14.54 10.92 17.98
C GLY A 63 14.66 12.11 17.02
N SER A 64 15.25 11.90 15.84
CA SER A 64 15.43 12.94 14.83
C SER A 64 15.14 12.39 13.43
N LEU A 65 14.58 13.25 12.59
CA LEU A 65 14.39 13.03 11.16
C LEU A 65 14.85 14.27 10.41
N GLY A 66 15.02 14.15 9.09
CA GLY A 66 15.30 15.29 8.22
C GLY A 66 14.50 15.21 6.93
N LEU A 67 13.89 16.33 6.52
CA LEU A 67 13.31 16.47 5.19
C LEU A 67 14.43 16.48 4.15
N THR A 68 14.40 15.53 3.22
CA THR A 68 15.42 15.36 2.19
C THR A 68 14.99 15.97 0.86
N ARG A 69 13.67 15.98 0.58
CA ARG A 69 13.14 16.46 -0.70
C ARG A 69 11.67 16.85 -0.61
N ALA A 70 11.27 17.82 -1.44
CA ALA A 70 9.87 18.14 -1.72
C ALA A 70 9.70 18.36 -3.23
N ILE A 71 8.75 17.67 -3.87
CA ILE A 71 8.50 17.75 -5.32
C ILE A 71 7.02 17.94 -5.61
N GLU A 72 6.71 18.84 -6.53
CA GLU A 72 5.38 18.98 -7.12
C GLU A 72 5.27 18.14 -8.40
N THR A 73 4.20 17.36 -8.55
CA THR A 73 3.92 16.55 -9.74
C THR A 73 2.50 16.76 -10.26
N GLU A 74 2.21 16.30 -11.48
CA GLU A 74 0.88 16.39 -12.11
C GLU A 74 0.31 17.82 -12.12
N ASN A 75 1.14 18.80 -12.53
CA ASN A 75 0.75 20.22 -12.62
C ASN A 75 0.19 20.79 -11.31
N GLY A 76 0.79 20.44 -10.16
CA GLY A 76 0.38 20.96 -8.86
C GLY A 76 -0.68 20.13 -8.15
N ARG A 77 -1.18 19.06 -8.78
CA ARG A 77 -2.17 18.18 -8.16
C ARG A 77 -1.62 17.45 -6.94
N PHE A 78 -0.36 17.02 -7.02
CA PHE A 78 0.28 16.27 -5.95
C PHE A 78 1.58 16.94 -5.51
N VAL A 79 1.81 16.91 -4.20
CA VAL A 79 3.11 17.23 -3.60
C VAL A 79 3.63 15.97 -2.93
N HIS A 80 4.91 15.70 -3.11
CA HIS A 80 5.58 14.60 -2.46
C HIS A 80 6.63 15.12 -1.51
N ILE A 81 6.62 14.61 -0.28
CA ILE A 81 7.62 14.88 0.75
C ILE A 81 8.44 13.61 0.94
N GLU A 82 9.75 13.74 0.86
CA GLU A 82 10.70 12.70 1.24
C GLU A 82 11.42 13.13 2.51
N TYR A 83 11.51 12.24 3.48
CA TYR A 83 12.28 12.43 4.69
C TYR A 83 13.04 11.15 5.04
N ALA A 84 14.08 11.30 5.84
CA ALA A 84 14.87 10.19 6.35
C ALA A 84 14.93 10.23 7.87
N TRP A 85 15.08 9.07 8.48
CA TRP A 85 15.50 8.94 9.88
C TRP A 85 17.01 8.71 9.90
N PRO A 86 17.88 9.69 10.18
CA PRO A 86 19.32 9.45 10.22
C PRO A 86 19.74 8.37 11.22
N ASP A 87 20.85 7.69 10.94
CA ASP A 87 21.45 6.78 11.93
C ASP A 87 22.05 7.62 13.08
N PRO A 88 21.53 7.48 14.32
CA PRO A 88 22.01 8.25 15.46
C PRO A 88 23.46 7.93 15.86
N THR A 89 24.00 6.81 15.37
CA THR A 89 25.41 6.42 15.62
C THR A 89 26.36 6.98 14.57
N SER A 90 25.83 7.52 13.46
CA SER A 90 26.64 8.16 12.43
C SER A 90 26.96 9.61 12.81
N GLY A 91 28.23 10.00 12.77
CA GLY A 91 28.67 11.34 13.17
C GLY A 91 28.13 12.48 12.28
N ASP A 92 27.65 12.15 11.08
CA ASP A 92 27.25 13.12 10.04
C ASP A 92 25.73 13.13 9.79
N ASN A 93 24.91 12.53 10.67
CA ASN A 93 23.48 12.30 10.42
C ASN A 93 23.23 11.62 9.05
N SER A 94 24.10 10.66 8.70
CA SER A 94 23.97 9.91 7.46
C SER A 94 22.76 8.99 7.50
N TYR A 95 22.22 8.69 6.32
CA TYR A 95 21.12 7.76 6.15
C TYR A 95 21.32 6.94 4.88
N THR A 96 20.67 5.79 4.84
CA THR A 96 20.65 4.87 3.70
C THR A 96 19.24 4.81 3.13
N ALA A 97 19.07 4.11 2.00
CA ALA A 97 17.75 3.87 1.42
C ALA A 97 16.79 3.14 2.39
N ALA A 98 17.32 2.41 3.38
CA ALA A 98 16.53 1.73 4.40
C ALA A 98 15.85 2.70 5.37
N ASP A 99 16.28 3.96 5.42
CA ASP A 99 15.86 4.95 6.41
C ASP A 99 14.85 5.97 5.86
N VAL A 100 14.61 5.93 4.54
CA VAL A 100 13.83 6.94 3.81
C VAL A 100 12.35 6.56 3.72
N VAL A 101 11.49 7.57 3.80
CA VAL A 101 10.05 7.48 3.59
C VAL A 101 9.63 8.58 2.62
N SER A 102 8.72 8.27 1.71
CA SER A 102 8.05 9.23 0.85
C SER A 102 6.55 9.27 1.13
N ILE A 103 5.98 10.46 1.12
CA ILE A 103 4.56 10.73 1.37
C ILE A 103 4.04 11.55 0.21
N GLN A 104 2.96 11.09 -0.42
CA GLN A 104 2.22 11.86 -1.41
C GLN A 104 1.05 12.55 -0.74
N LEU A 105 0.90 13.85 -1.01
CA LEU A 105 -0.18 14.69 -0.51
C LEU A 105 -0.95 15.31 -1.67
N ALA A 106 -2.24 15.56 -1.44
CA ALA A 106 -3.12 16.31 -2.33
C ALA A 106 -3.87 17.38 -1.54
N MET A 107 -4.20 18.48 -2.19
CA MET A 107 -5.10 19.49 -1.63
C MET A 107 -6.55 19.01 -1.77
N GLN A 108 -7.27 18.91 -0.66
CA GLN A 108 -8.69 18.56 -0.61
C GLN A 108 -9.40 19.50 0.37
N ASP A 109 -10.47 20.15 -0.07
CA ASP A 109 -11.26 21.09 0.75
C ASP A 109 -10.37 22.14 1.45
N ASP A 110 -9.44 22.73 0.69
CA ASP A 110 -8.42 23.69 1.14
C ASP A 110 -7.47 23.18 2.24
N GLN A 111 -7.33 21.85 2.36
CA GLN A 111 -6.40 21.21 3.29
C GLN A 111 -5.51 20.19 2.59
N TRP A 112 -4.21 20.21 2.89
CA TRP A 112 -3.31 19.14 2.49
C TRP A 112 -3.64 17.86 3.25
N ARG A 113 -3.79 16.76 2.51
CA ARG A 113 -4.07 15.43 3.04
C ARG A 113 -3.23 14.36 2.35
N ILE A 114 -2.92 13.32 3.10
CA ILE A 114 -2.06 12.21 2.69
C ILE A 114 -2.85 11.25 1.81
N VAL A 115 -2.32 11.01 0.61
CA VAL A 115 -2.84 10.06 -0.38
C VAL A 115 -2.19 8.69 -0.17
N THR A 116 -0.85 8.68 -0.11
CA THR A 116 -0.04 7.45 0.04
C THR A 116 1.13 7.70 0.98
N VAL A 117 1.57 6.64 1.66
CA VAL A 117 2.83 6.59 2.42
C VAL A 117 3.61 5.39 1.88
N ASN A 118 4.83 5.64 1.38
CA ASN A 118 5.72 4.61 0.87
C ASN A 118 7.04 4.58 1.66
N PRO A 119 7.44 3.44 2.23
CA PRO A 119 8.63 3.30 3.07
C PRO A 119 9.94 3.24 2.26
N ALA A 120 10.04 4.02 1.18
CA ALA A 120 11.19 4.11 0.29
C ALA A 120 11.26 5.48 -0.39
N HIS A 121 12.31 5.68 -1.19
CA HIS A 121 12.47 6.85 -2.05
C HIS A 121 11.32 7.01 -3.05
N ILE A 122 10.96 8.24 -3.34
CA ILE A 122 9.92 8.58 -4.34
C ILE A 122 10.31 8.14 -5.77
N ASP A 123 11.60 8.21 -6.14
CA ASP A 123 12.06 7.78 -7.48
C ASP A 123 12.07 6.26 -7.63
N LEU A 124 12.06 5.56 -6.51
CA LEU A 124 12.15 4.11 -6.47
C LEU A 124 11.26 3.59 -5.34
N PRO A 125 9.93 3.69 -5.50
CA PRO A 125 8.99 3.30 -4.46
C PRO A 125 9.08 1.79 -4.20
N LEU A 126 8.76 1.40 -2.97
CA LEU A 126 8.58 0.00 -2.63
C LEU A 126 7.23 -0.45 -3.18
N THR A 127 7.26 -1.42 -4.09
CA THR A 127 6.07 -2.10 -4.59
C THR A 127 6.01 -3.53 -4.06
N GLY A 128 4.84 -4.17 -4.10
CA GLY A 128 4.70 -5.58 -3.72
C GLY A 128 5.61 -6.51 -4.52
N ALA A 129 5.78 -6.27 -5.83
CA ALA A 129 6.68 -7.03 -6.69
C ALA A 129 8.15 -6.84 -6.27
N ARG A 130 8.57 -5.60 -5.99
CA ARG A 130 9.93 -5.29 -5.56
C ARG A 130 10.23 -5.85 -4.17
N ALA A 131 9.28 -5.76 -3.24
CA ALA A 131 9.40 -6.33 -1.91
C ALA A 131 9.60 -7.85 -1.97
N ARG A 132 8.81 -8.56 -2.80
CA ARG A 132 9.02 -10.00 -3.04
C ARG A 132 10.39 -10.29 -3.65
N GLY A 133 10.84 -9.49 -4.62
CA GLY A 133 12.17 -9.60 -5.22
C GLY A 133 13.28 -9.49 -4.18
N ILE A 134 13.22 -8.46 -3.31
CA ILE A 134 14.18 -8.26 -2.22
C ILE A 134 14.17 -9.47 -1.29
N LEU A 135 13.01 -9.92 -0.83
CA LEU A 135 12.90 -11.07 0.08
C LEU A 135 13.43 -12.37 -0.53
N THR A 136 13.16 -12.62 -1.81
CA THR A 136 13.70 -13.78 -2.53
C THR A 136 15.22 -13.72 -2.60
N THR A 137 15.79 -12.58 -2.98
CA THR A 137 17.25 -12.40 -3.02
C THR A 137 17.89 -12.51 -1.64
N SER A 138 17.30 -11.90 -0.61
CA SER A 138 17.78 -12.01 0.77
C SER A 138 17.77 -13.44 1.28
N LYS A 139 16.72 -14.23 1.01
CA LYS A 139 16.66 -15.67 1.36
C LYS A 139 17.74 -16.48 0.64
N ILE A 140 17.97 -16.21 -0.64
CA ILE A 140 19.02 -16.88 -1.42
C ILE A 140 20.41 -16.55 -0.85
N LEU A 141 20.63 -15.31 -0.40
CA LEU A 141 21.91 -14.85 0.14
C LEU A 141 22.15 -15.26 1.60
N ALA A 142 21.10 -15.54 2.37
CA ALA A 142 21.22 -15.76 3.81
C ALA A 142 21.73 -17.16 4.21
N GLU A 143 21.79 -18.16 3.31
CA GLU A 143 22.09 -19.59 3.57
C GLU A 143 21.34 -20.22 4.78
N VAL A 144 20.40 -19.49 5.35
CA VAL A 144 19.58 -19.77 6.53
C VAL A 144 18.22 -19.16 6.21
N ASP A 145 17.13 -19.90 6.44
CA ASP A 145 15.74 -19.45 6.20
C ASP A 145 15.29 -18.24 7.06
N ASN A 146 16.22 -17.54 7.71
CA ASN A 146 15.96 -16.41 8.60
C ASN A 146 16.03 -15.09 7.85
N ILE A 147 14.91 -14.37 7.87
CA ILE A 147 14.83 -12.96 7.47
C ILE A 147 15.67 -12.13 8.48
N PRO A 148 16.44 -11.11 8.03
CA PRO A 148 17.20 -10.24 8.95
C PRO A 148 16.30 -9.70 10.07
N SER A 149 16.78 -9.71 11.32
CA SER A 149 16.02 -9.20 12.48
C SER A 149 15.99 -7.67 12.58
N GLU A 150 16.49 -6.98 11.57
CA GLU A 150 16.63 -5.53 11.56
C GLU A 150 15.28 -4.86 11.22
N PRO A 151 14.87 -3.80 11.94
CA PRO A 151 13.53 -3.22 11.77
C PRO A 151 13.21 -2.70 10.35
N TRP A 152 14.23 -2.37 9.54
CA TRP A 152 14.04 -1.96 8.14
C TRP A 152 13.40 -3.04 7.27
N VAL A 153 13.42 -4.31 7.70
CA VAL A 153 12.78 -5.40 6.97
C VAL A 153 11.26 -5.38 7.09
N LEU A 154 10.70 -4.73 8.12
CA LEU A 154 9.26 -4.78 8.41
C LEU A 154 8.40 -4.26 7.25
N PRO A 155 8.69 -3.09 6.63
CA PRO A 155 7.90 -2.61 5.51
C PRO A 155 8.04 -3.51 4.27
N ILE A 156 9.21 -4.10 4.06
CA ILE A 156 9.46 -5.07 2.98
C ILE A 156 8.67 -6.35 3.21
N ALA A 157 8.69 -6.89 4.43
CA ALA A 157 7.91 -8.05 4.81
C ALA A 157 6.39 -7.80 4.67
N LEU A 158 5.92 -6.59 5.01
CA LEU A 158 4.53 -6.17 4.89
C LEU A 158 4.08 -6.10 3.42
N TYR A 159 4.86 -5.44 2.55
CA TYR A 159 4.57 -5.35 1.11
C TYR A 159 4.76 -6.70 0.40
N GLY A 160 5.67 -7.54 0.89
CA GLY A 160 5.91 -8.88 0.36
C GLY A 160 4.91 -9.94 0.81
N GLY A 161 4.07 -9.63 1.81
CA GLY A 161 3.08 -10.56 2.39
C GLY A 161 3.64 -11.59 3.38
N MET A 162 4.88 -11.39 3.84
CA MET A 162 5.51 -12.20 4.89
C MET A 162 5.17 -11.70 6.30
N LEU A 163 4.92 -10.40 6.45
CA LEU A 163 4.37 -9.82 7.67
C LEU A 163 2.87 -9.56 7.46
N GLN A 164 2.03 -10.22 8.25
CA GLN A 164 0.58 -10.10 8.17
C GLN A 164 0.09 -9.38 9.41
N LEU A 165 -0.40 -8.16 9.22
CA LEU A 165 -1.07 -7.43 10.29
C LEU A 165 -2.51 -7.95 10.47
N PRO A 166 -3.04 -7.98 11.70
CA PRO A 166 -4.44 -8.30 11.92
C PRO A 166 -5.35 -7.33 11.15
N LEU A 167 -6.36 -7.88 10.48
CA LEU A 167 -7.42 -7.07 9.86
C LEU A 167 -8.33 -6.50 10.95
N GLN A 168 -8.71 -5.23 10.83
CA GLN A 168 -9.68 -4.61 11.73
C GLN A 168 -11.04 -5.30 11.59
N PRO A 169 -11.76 -5.58 12.69
CA PRO A 169 -13.07 -6.25 12.64
C PRO A 169 -14.11 -5.50 11.80
N THR A 170 -13.96 -4.18 11.66
CA THR A 170 -14.86 -3.29 10.92
C THR A 170 -14.47 -3.08 9.46
N ALA A 171 -13.33 -3.64 9.01
CA ALA A 171 -12.78 -3.36 7.68
C ALA A 171 -13.60 -4.00 6.53
N MET A 172 -14.36 -5.06 6.81
CA MET A 172 -15.13 -5.83 5.83
C MET A 172 -16.58 -5.37 5.77
N GLN A 173 -17.06 -5.01 4.58
CA GLN A 173 -18.44 -4.56 4.38
C GLN A 173 -19.44 -5.68 4.06
N ASP A 174 -18.97 -6.82 3.57
CA ASP A 174 -19.82 -7.93 3.16
C ASP A 174 -19.10 -9.29 3.29
N GLU A 175 -19.85 -10.37 3.04
CA GLU A 175 -19.34 -11.74 3.16
C GLU A 175 -18.26 -12.09 2.11
N VAL A 176 -18.22 -11.37 0.98
CA VAL A 176 -17.15 -11.54 -0.01
C VAL A 176 -15.84 -10.97 0.52
N GLU A 177 -15.86 -9.77 1.11
CA GLU A 177 -14.67 -9.18 1.76
C GLU A 177 -14.18 -10.03 2.94
N ARG A 178 -15.10 -10.61 3.71
CA ARG A 178 -14.79 -11.54 4.83
C ARG A 178 -14.07 -12.80 4.39
N LEU A 179 -14.29 -13.27 3.17
CA LEU A 179 -13.56 -14.40 2.59
C LEU A 179 -12.29 -13.95 1.87
N LEU A 180 -12.39 -12.87 1.07
CA LEU A 180 -11.32 -12.39 0.20
C LEU A 180 -10.10 -11.91 1.01
N LEU A 181 -10.28 -11.03 1.99
CA LEU A 181 -9.13 -10.40 2.66
C LEU A 181 -8.31 -11.41 3.48
N PRO A 182 -8.91 -12.27 4.33
CA PRO A 182 -8.17 -13.35 4.98
C PRO A 182 -7.58 -14.35 3.98
N GLY A 183 -8.28 -14.64 2.87
CA GLY A 183 -7.77 -15.51 1.81
C GLY A 183 -6.51 -14.96 1.13
N LEU A 184 -6.51 -13.65 0.83
CA LEU A 184 -5.33 -12.94 0.33
C LEU A 184 -4.16 -13.01 1.34
N GLN A 185 -4.41 -12.77 2.64
CA GLN A 185 -3.36 -12.93 3.66
C GLN A 185 -2.84 -14.36 3.71
N HIS A 186 -3.72 -15.36 3.78
CA HIS A 186 -3.33 -16.78 3.81
C HIS A 186 -2.47 -17.17 2.60
N ARG A 187 -2.70 -16.54 1.45
CA ARG A 187 -1.95 -16.74 0.21
C ARG A 187 -0.81 -15.74 0.03
N THR A 188 -0.34 -15.16 1.12
CA THR A 188 0.84 -14.29 1.24
C THR A 188 0.82 -13.09 0.31
N TYR A 189 -0.37 -12.53 0.04
CA TYR A 189 -0.50 -11.23 -0.59
C TYR A 189 -0.05 -10.13 0.38
N GLY A 190 0.61 -9.10 -0.15
CA GLY A 190 1.09 -7.97 0.64
C GLY A 190 0.00 -6.95 0.92
N ALA A 191 0.27 -6.01 1.83
CA ALA A 191 -0.70 -5.01 2.26
C ALA A 191 -1.30 -4.19 1.10
N VAL A 192 -0.49 -3.82 0.09
CA VAL A 192 -0.98 -3.07 -1.08
C VAL A 192 -1.94 -3.91 -1.92
N SER A 193 -1.63 -5.20 -2.14
CA SER A 193 -2.51 -6.13 -2.85
C SER A 193 -3.85 -6.32 -2.12
N LEU A 194 -3.86 -6.28 -0.78
CA LEU A 194 -5.10 -6.32 0.01
C LEU A 194 -5.97 -5.07 -0.22
N VAL A 195 -5.37 -3.88 -0.19
CA VAL A 195 -6.05 -2.61 -0.52
C VAL A 195 -6.63 -2.67 -1.93
N GLN A 196 -5.83 -3.08 -2.91
CA GLN A 196 -6.24 -3.16 -4.31
C GLN A 196 -7.32 -4.22 -4.53
N GLY A 197 -7.21 -5.39 -3.89
CA GLY A 197 -8.23 -6.43 -3.95
C GLY A 197 -9.58 -6.00 -3.38
N ARG A 198 -9.55 -5.25 -2.28
CA ARG A 198 -10.75 -4.63 -1.71
C ARG A 198 -11.36 -3.60 -2.65
N ARG A 199 -10.54 -2.69 -3.18
CA ARG A 199 -10.98 -1.66 -4.13
C ARG A 199 -11.61 -2.29 -5.38
N LEU A 200 -10.95 -3.28 -5.96
CA LEU A 200 -11.45 -4.04 -7.11
C LEU A 200 -12.82 -4.65 -6.84
N TRP A 201 -13.02 -5.28 -5.68
CA TRP A 201 -14.31 -5.83 -5.31
C TRP A 201 -15.38 -4.75 -5.13
N ARG A 202 -15.06 -3.68 -4.42
CA ARG A 202 -16.01 -2.57 -4.15
C ARG A 202 -16.43 -1.87 -5.44
N ASP A 203 -15.50 -1.59 -6.34
CA ASP A 203 -15.77 -0.98 -7.64
C ASP A 203 -16.68 -1.88 -8.49
N PHE A 204 -16.41 -3.19 -8.50
CA PHE A 204 -17.26 -4.15 -9.18
C PHE A 204 -18.66 -4.20 -8.57
N LYS A 205 -18.77 -4.28 -7.24
CA LYS A 205 -20.04 -4.34 -6.51
C LYS A 205 -20.88 -3.10 -6.80
N ALA A 206 -20.27 -1.91 -6.79
CA ALA A 206 -20.94 -0.65 -7.10
C ALA A 206 -21.48 -0.60 -8.54
N ALA A 207 -20.69 -1.07 -9.50
CA ALA A 207 -21.05 -1.04 -10.93
C ALA A 207 -22.05 -2.14 -11.33
N ALA A 208 -21.90 -3.36 -10.82
CA ALA A 208 -22.67 -4.52 -11.26
C ALA A 208 -23.87 -4.87 -10.37
N LYS A 209 -23.87 -4.46 -9.09
CA LYS A 209 -24.86 -4.85 -8.08
C LYS A 209 -25.15 -6.37 -8.12
N PRO A 210 -24.13 -7.22 -7.99
CA PRO A 210 -24.27 -8.66 -8.17
C PRO A 210 -25.13 -9.29 -7.06
N ASP A 211 -25.75 -10.43 -7.36
CA ASP A 211 -26.31 -11.30 -6.32
C ASP A 211 -25.17 -11.93 -5.50
N LEU A 212 -25.30 -11.86 -4.17
CA LEU A 212 -24.30 -12.29 -3.19
C LEU A 212 -24.61 -13.65 -2.55
N ASP A 213 -25.53 -14.44 -3.15
CA ASP A 213 -25.91 -15.79 -2.73
C ASP A 213 -24.72 -16.77 -2.53
N LYS A 214 -23.66 -16.60 -3.31
CA LYS A 214 -22.47 -17.48 -3.34
C LYS A 214 -21.19 -16.65 -3.16
N PRO A 215 -20.92 -16.15 -1.95
CA PRO A 215 -19.82 -15.22 -1.70
C PRO A 215 -18.44 -15.84 -2.00
N ALA A 216 -18.25 -17.13 -1.73
CA ALA A 216 -17.00 -17.84 -2.02
C ALA A 216 -16.64 -17.83 -3.52
N GLY A 217 -17.63 -17.91 -4.41
CA GLY A 217 -17.39 -17.82 -5.86
C GLY A 217 -16.93 -16.43 -6.30
N TRP A 218 -17.44 -15.37 -5.64
CA TRP A 218 -17.03 -13.99 -5.89
C TRP A 218 -15.66 -13.69 -5.32
N ALA A 219 -15.37 -14.12 -4.09
CA ALA A 219 -14.05 -13.96 -3.47
C ALA A 219 -12.96 -14.66 -4.30
N ALA A 220 -13.21 -15.91 -4.72
CA ALA A 220 -12.32 -16.65 -5.61
C ALA A 220 -12.11 -15.94 -6.96
N ALA A 221 -13.17 -15.37 -7.53
CA ALA A 221 -13.05 -14.65 -8.80
C ALA A 221 -12.26 -13.34 -8.65
N ALA A 222 -12.52 -12.57 -7.59
CA ALA A 222 -11.80 -11.34 -7.28
C ALA A 222 -10.31 -11.62 -7.02
N GLU A 223 -9.99 -12.66 -6.23
CA GLU A 223 -8.59 -13.06 -6.03
C GLU A 223 -7.93 -13.46 -7.35
N PHE A 224 -8.60 -14.20 -8.24
CA PHE A 224 -7.99 -14.58 -9.51
C PHE A 224 -7.66 -13.35 -10.35
N VAL A 225 -8.56 -12.37 -10.44
CA VAL A 225 -8.27 -11.11 -11.15
C VAL A 225 -7.10 -10.38 -10.48
N MET A 226 -7.06 -10.31 -9.15
CA MET A 226 -5.93 -9.73 -8.42
C MET A 226 -4.62 -10.47 -8.67
N SER A 227 -4.64 -11.80 -8.81
CA SER A 227 -3.44 -12.57 -9.10
C SER A 227 -2.83 -12.19 -10.46
N GLU A 228 -3.66 -11.82 -11.43
CA GLU A 228 -3.19 -11.31 -12.72
C GLU A 228 -2.63 -9.89 -12.60
N GLN A 229 -3.27 -9.02 -11.80
CA GLN A 229 -2.76 -7.67 -11.54
C GLN A 229 -1.42 -7.71 -10.81
N ASP A 230 -1.25 -8.63 -9.86
CA ASP A 230 0.00 -8.83 -9.11
C ASP A 230 1.08 -9.62 -9.86
N VAL A 231 0.79 -10.06 -11.09
CA VAL A 231 1.67 -10.91 -11.91
C VAL A 231 2.08 -12.18 -11.15
N ARG A 232 1.14 -12.77 -10.41
CA ARG A 232 1.33 -14.05 -9.70
C ARG A 232 0.92 -15.21 -10.59
N ASN A 233 1.75 -16.26 -10.59
CA ASN A 233 1.43 -17.49 -11.31
C ASN A 233 0.53 -18.41 -10.46
N VAL A 234 -0.77 -18.14 -10.45
CA VAL A 234 -1.77 -18.93 -9.71
C VAL A 234 -2.86 -19.41 -10.65
N THR A 235 -3.22 -20.69 -10.57
CA THR A 235 -4.29 -21.25 -11.42
C THR A 235 -5.66 -21.00 -10.81
N GLN A 236 -6.67 -20.85 -11.66
CA GLN A 236 -8.09 -20.76 -11.25
C GLN A 236 -8.51 -21.95 -10.38
N ALA A 237 -7.96 -23.15 -10.66
CA ALA A 237 -8.26 -24.37 -9.92
C ALA A 237 -7.70 -24.33 -8.49
N ALA A 238 -6.49 -23.81 -8.32
CA ALA A 238 -5.88 -23.65 -6.99
C ALA A 238 -6.67 -22.65 -6.13
N ILE A 239 -7.12 -21.54 -6.72
CA ILE A 239 -7.95 -20.56 -6.02
C ILE A 239 -9.33 -21.13 -5.70
N ALA A 240 -10.01 -21.76 -6.67
CA ALA A 240 -11.32 -22.38 -6.43
C ALA A 240 -11.27 -23.40 -5.30
N LYS A 241 -10.20 -24.22 -5.24
CA LYS A 241 -9.96 -25.15 -4.14
C LYS A 241 -9.79 -24.45 -2.79
N HIS A 242 -9.07 -23.33 -2.73
CA HIS A 242 -8.87 -22.56 -1.50
C HIS A 242 -10.20 -22.05 -0.92
N TYR A 243 -11.07 -21.49 -1.76
CA TYR A 243 -12.40 -21.02 -1.36
C TYR A 243 -13.47 -22.11 -1.33
N GLN A 244 -13.10 -23.39 -1.48
CA GLN A 244 -14.02 -24.52 -1.47
C GLN A 244 -15.20 -24.36 -2.45
N THR A 245 -14.92 -23.84 -3.65
CA THR A 245 -15.91 -23.58 -4.70
C THR A 245 -15.52 -24.29 -6.01
N SER A 246 -16.46 -24.43 -6.94
CA SER A 246 -16.22 -25.08 -8.23
C SER A 246 -15.70 -24.09 -9.28
N LEU A 247 -14.88 -24.56 -10.21
CA LEU A 247 -14.46 -23.76 -11.38
C LEU A 247 -15.65 -23.21 -12.16
N THR A 248 -16.72 -24.01 -12.30
CA THR A 248 -17.96 -23.61 -12.96
C THR A 248 -18.60 -22.38 -12.31
N ASN A 249 -18.41 -22.17 -11.01
CA ASN A 249 -18.89 -20.97 -10.31
C ASN A 249 -17.93 -19.77 -10.46
N VAL A 250 -16.62 -20.02 -10.60
CA VAL A 250 -15.57 -18.98 -10.59
C VAL A 250 -15.38 -18.35 -11.97
N VAL A 251 -15.27 -19.15 -13.04
CA VAL A 251 -14.93 -18.64 -14.39
C VAL A 251 -15.92 -17.59 -14.92
N PRO A 252 -17.25 -17.78 -14.81
CA PRO A 252 -18.20 -16.75 -15.27
C PRO A 252 -18.06 -15.43 -14.50
N ARG A 253 -17.77 -15.51 -13.20
CA ARG A 253 -17.60 -14.35 -12.32
C ARG A 253 -16.31 -13.57 -12.65
N ILE A 254 -15.21 -14.27 -12.96
CA ILE A 254 -13.99 -13.63 -13.46
C ILE A 254 -14.29 -12.81 -14.72
N LYS A 255 -14.97 -13.44 -15.70
CA LYS A 255 -15.34 -12.77 -16.96
C LYS A 255 -16.24 -11.57 -16.70
N GLN A 256 -17.16 -11.67 -15.74
CA GLN A 256 -18.06 -10.59 -15.37
C GLN A 256 -17.32 -9.41 -14.73
N ILE A 257 -16.44 -9.67 -13.75
CA ILE A 257 -15.61 -8.63 -13.11
C ILE A 257 -14.81 -7.87 -14.16
N LYS A 258 -14.05 -8.60 -15.00
CA LYS A 258 -13.23 -7.98 -16.05
C LYS A 258 -14.06 -7.18 -17.04
N LYS A 259 -15.20 -7.72 -17.47
CA LYS A 259 -16.10 -7.04 -18.43
C LYS A 259 -16.66 -5.75 -17.85
N VAL A 260 -17.18 -5.78 -16.62
CA VAL A 260 -17.81 -4.62 -15.99
C VAL A 260 -16.78 -3.54 -15.68
N LEU A 261 -15.60 -3.93 -15.16
CA LEU A 261 -14.54 -2.98 -14.83
C LEU A 261 -13.70 -2.54 -16.03
N GLY A 262 -13.85 -3.17 -17.20
CA GLY A 262 -13.10 -2.86 -18.40
C GLY A 262 -11.65 -3.36 -18.39
N ILE A 263 -11.31 -4.34 -17.56
CA ILE A 263 -9.93 -4.86 -17.38
C ILE A 263 -9.53 -5.72 -18.58
N LYS A 264 -8.49 -5.31 -19.31
CA LYS A 264 -7.91 -6.04 -20.47
C LYS A 264 -6.48 -6.55 -20.22
N GLY A 265 -5.81 -6.07 -19.18
CA GLY A 265 -4.42 -6.36 -18.84
C GLY A 265 -4.14 -5.88 -17.41
N LEU A 266 -2.95 -5.32 -17.18
CA LEU A 266 -2.66 -4.58 -15.95
C LEU A 266 -3.42 -3.26 -15.96
N ASP A 267 -4.18 -3.02 -14.90
CA ASP A 267 -5.00 -1.84 -14.68
C ASP A 267 -4.39 -1.05 -13.52
N GLU A 268 -4.02 0.21 -13.76
CA GLU A 268 -3.35 1.08 -12.79
C GLU A 268 -4.15 1.30 -11.51
N ARG A 269 -5.48 1.12 -11.55
CA ARG A 269 -6.35 1.24 -10.38
C ARG A 269 -6.14 0.11 -9.37
N TYR A 270 -5.71 -1.05 -9.85
CA TYR A 270 -5.62 -2.31 -9.09
C TYR A 270 -4.24 -2.95 -9.16
N THR A 271 -3.27 -2.28 -9.79
CA THR A 271 -1.90 -2.77 -9.93
C THR A 271 -0.95 -1.79 -9.27
N ASP A 272 -0.04 -2.31 -8.46
CA ASP A 272 1.06 -1.56 -7.85
C ASP A 272 2.19 -1.32 -8.87
N LEU A 273 1.90 -0.48 -9.88
CA LEU A 273 2.86 -0.09 -10.93
C LEU A 273 3.77 1.04 -10.44
N GLN A 274 5.05 0.96 -10.78
CA GLN A 274 5.96 2.11 -10.76
C GLN A 274 5.60 3.06 -11.90
N ALA A 275 4.53 3.83 -11.75
CA ALA A 275 4.00 4.63 -12.86
C ALA A 275 4.72 5.97 -13.06
N THR A 276 5.44 6.49 -12.07
CA THR A 276 5.96 7.86 -12.13
C THR A 276 7.48 7.89 -12.08
N GLN A 277 8.13 7.83 -13.25
CA GLN A 277 9.45 8.44 -13.36
C GLN A 277 9.27 9.95 -13.27
N ILE A 278 9.74 10.55 -12.18
CA ILE A 278 9.80 12.00 -12.06
C ILE A 278 10.96 12.46 -12.94
N VAL A 279 10.64 12.87 -14.17
CA VAL A 279 11.61 13.44 -15.09
C VAL A 279 11.77 14.92 -14.75
N TYR A 280 12.95 15.28 -14.24
CA TYR A 280 13.32 16.69 -14.08
C TYR A 280 13.34 17.35 -15.46
N LYS A 281 12.68 18.51 -15.61
CA LYS A 281 12.97 19.38 -16.75
C LYS A 281 14.36 19.96 -16.50
N ASP A 282 15.31 19.64 -17.35
CA ASP A 282 16.58 20.38 -17.40
C ASP A 282 16.23 21.87 -17.58
N GLU A 283 16.73 22.72 -16.68
CA GLU A 283 16.59 24.16 -16.81
C GLU A 283 17.30 24.61 -18.09
N ALA A 284 16.54 25.24 -18.99
CA ALA A 284 17.03 25.87 -20.21
C ALA A 284 17.31 27.36 -19.98
#